data_AF-Q9I1H2-F1
#
_entry.id   AF-Q9I1H2-F1
#
_cell.length_a   1.000
_cell.length_b   1.000
_cell.length_c   1.000
_cell.angle_alpha   90.00
_cell.angle_beta   90.00
_cell.angle_gamma   90.00
#
_symmetry.space_group_name_H-M   'P 1'
#
loop_
_entity.id
_entity.type
_entity.pdbx_description
1 polymer ?
#
loop_
_entity_poly.entity_id
_entity_poly.type
_entity_poly.pdbx_seq_one_letter_code
_entity_poly.pdbx_strand_id
1 'polypeptide(L)'
;MSASFSAPRLRPRQLSAGDLVEESLLDPANDYLRIVRARQPGMDLRQWIAAAGAGLRDSLLRHGGILFRGFAVDGAEGFSQAVQSFSPNMLDYLERAAARQEVAHRVFTSTEFSPDGWIPPHHEMSYSHNWPSYIHFYCQTPPATQGRTPLADERRVSARIPEAIRQRFLRHGVCYVRNYGPEIDLTWQEGFQTDSRAEVEAYCRQTGTQWTWLDDQRLNTRQVRQAMVRHPLSGETLWFNHAHMFHVSNMPPALARALLDEVGEQGLPRNAYYGDGSPIEAEVLDTIRAAYREETRAFAWERGDVLMLDNFISVHGREPYTGERKVLVAMTDLHVHQP
;
A
#
# COMPACT_ATOMS: atom_id res chain seq x y z
N MET A 1 74.23 -7.87 3.27
CA MET A 1 73.30 -8.40 2.25
C MET A 1 71.88 -8.24 2.79
N SER A 2 71.19 -7.14 2.45
CA SER A 2 69.80 -6.90 2.88
C SER A 2 68.84 -7.42 1.80
N ALA A 3 68.20 -8.55 2.07
CA ALA A 3 67.15 -9.09 1.22
C ALA A 3 65.82 -8.38 1.55
N SER A 4 65.26 -7.64 0.57
CA SER A 4 63.89 -7.14 0.67
C SER A 4 62.91 -8.25 0.27
N PHE A 5 62.00 -8.59 1.18
CA PHE A 5 60.85 -9.45 0.87
C PHE A 5 59.72 -8.57 0.34
N SER A 6 59.39 -8.72 -0.94
CA SER A 6 58.17 -8.20 -1.55
C SER A 6 57.01 -9.16 -1.24
N ALA A 7 56.05 -8.73 -0.40
CA ALA A 7 54.82 -9.48 -0.19
C ALA A 7 53.99 -9.52 -1.50
N PRO A 8 53.39 -10.68 -1.87
CA PRO A 8 52.59 -10.79 -3.08
C PRO A 8 51.31 -9.96 -2.95
N ARG A 9 51.02 -9.12 -3.96
CA ARG A 9 49.73 -8.42 -4.08
C ARG A 9 48.61 -9.44 -4.29
N LEU A 10 47.78 -9.63 -3.27
CA LEU A 10 46.52 -10.38 -3.39
C LEU A 10 45.61 -9.66 -4.40
N ARG A 11 45.12 -10.37 -5.41
CA ARG A 11 44.09 -9.87 -6.33
C ARG A 11 42.77 -9.69 -5.55
N PRO A 12 42.01 -8.60 -5.76
CA PRO A 12 40.70 -8.45 -5.13
C PRO A 12 39.78 -9.58 -5.59
N ARG A 13 39.19 -10.32 -4.64
CA ARG A 13 38.16 -11.32 -4.91
C ARG A 13 36.87 -10.56 -5.25
N GLN A 14 36.32 -10.74 -6.46
CA GLN A 14 34.98 -10.23 -6.79
C GLN A 14 33.98 -10.94 -5.88
N LEU A 15 33.41 -10.21 -4.92
CA LEU A 15 32.31 -10.69 -4.09
C LEU A 15 31.06 -10.75 -4.97
N SER A 16 30.34 -11.86 -4.94
CA SER A 16 29.03 -11.96 -5.58
C SER A 16 28.03 -11.08 -4.82
N ALA A 17 26.93 -10.65 -5.46
CA ALA A 17 25.91 -9.86 -4.79
C ALA A 17 25.38 -10.54 -3.50
N GLY A 18 25.38 -11.88 -3.46
CA GLY A 18 24.99 -12.66 -2.27
C GLY A 18 25.99 -12.59 -1.11
N ASP A 19 27.28 -12.33 -1.37
CA ASP A 19 28.28 -12.19 -0.29
C ASP A 19 28.17 -10.83 0.43
N LEU A 20 27.44 -9.88 -0.14
CA LEU A 20 27.28 -8.52 0.37
C LEU A 20 26.10 -8.36 1.34
N VAL A 21 25.18 -9.34 1.35
CA VAL A 21 23.94 -9.26 2.12
C VAL A 21 23.72 -10.51 2.98
N GLU A 22 22.91 -10.36 4.01
CA GLU A 22 22.29 -11.45 4.75
C GLU A 22 20.80 -11.49 4.39
N GLU A 23 20.27 -12.69 4.13
CA GLU A 23 18.89 -12.88 3.71
C GLU A 23 18.11 -13.71 4.71
N SER A 24 16.87 -13.30 4.98
CA SER A 24 15.91 -14.05 5.80
C SER A 24 14.48 -13.77 5.33
N LEU A 25 13.48 -14.32 6.02
CA LEU A 25 12.06 -14.12 5.74
C LEU A 25 11.36 -13.61 7.00
N LEU A 26 10.38 -12.72 6.83
CA LEU A 26 9.52 -12.28 7.93
C LEU A 26 8.58 -13.40 8.39
N ASP A 27 8.04 -14.16 7.43
CA ASP A 27 7.27 -15.37 7.69
C ASP A 27 7.85 -16.56 6.91
N PRO A 28 8.85 -17.26 7.48
CA PRO A 28 9.46 -18.42 6.85
C PRO A 28 8.49 -19.57 6.56
N ALA A 29 7.39 -19.70 7.33
CA ALA A 29 6.42 -20.77 7.12
C ALA A 29 5.62 -20.58 5.84
N ASN A 30 5.44 -19.33 5.42
CA ASN A 30 4.66 -18.97 4.24
C ASN A 30 5.50 -18.45 3.06
N ASP A 31 6.82 -18.48 3.17
CA ASP A 31 7.76 -17.91 2.20
C ASP A 31 7.48 -16.41 1.93
N TYR A 32 6.97 -15.70 2.94
CA TYR A 32 6.45 -14.34 2.79
C TYR A 32 7.38 -13.28 3.39
N LEU A 33 7.58 -12.27 2.55
CA LEU A 33 8.42 -11.09 2.70
C LEU A 33 9.88 -11.41 2.98
N ARG A 34 10.72 -11.20 1.95
CA ARG A 34 12.17 -11.34 2.03
C ARG A 34 12.78 -10.16 2.76
N ILE A 35 13.68 -10.42 3.70
CA ILE A 35 14.48 -9.40 4.36
C ILE A 35 15.90 -9.49 3.79
N VAL A 36 16.38 -8.38 3.25
CA VAL A 36 17.74 -8.22 2.73
C VAL A 36 18.46 -7.23 3.62
N ARG A 37 19.45 -7.69 4.38
CA ARG A 37 20.27 -6.84 5.26
C ARG A 37 21.65 -6.63 4.66
N ALA A 38 22.08 -5.38 4.53
CA ALA A 38 23.46 -5.07 4.14
C ALA A 38 24.45 -5.56 5.21
N ARG A 39 25.50 -6.28 4.80
CA ARG A 39 26.56 -6.73 5.73
C ARG A 39 27.57 -5.63 6.07
N GLN A 40 27.67 -4.60 5.23
CA GLN A 40 28.62 -3.50 5.39
C GLN A 40 27.87 -2.17 5.52
N PRO A 41 28.15 -1.36 6.56
CA PRO A 41 27.61 -0.01 6.67
C PRO A 41 27.95 0.83 5.43
N GLY A 42 27.04 1.71 5.03
CA GLY A 42 27.25 2.63 3.91
C GLY A 42 27.01 2.02 2.53
N MET A 43 26.54 0.77 2.43
CA MET A 43 26.16 0.16 1.16
C MET A 43 24.97 0.92 0.55
N ASP A 44 25.17 1.49 -0.64
CA ASP A 44 24.17 2.29 -1.34
C ASP A 44 23.03 1.41 -1.88
N LEU A 45 21.82 1.63 -1.39
CA LEU A 45 20.65 0.84 -1.80
C LEU A 45 20.37 0.97 -3.31
N ARG A 46 20.61 2.15 -3.89
CA ARG A 46 20.32 2.43 -5.31
C ARG A 46 21.16 1.52 -6.21
N GLN A 47 22.46 1.44 -5.90
CA GLN A 47 23.42 0.62 -6.63
C GLN A 47 23.09 -0.87 -6.46
N TRP A 48 22.68 -1.28 -5.25
CA TRP A 48 22.32 -2.67 -5.00
C TRP A 48 21.05 -3.07 -5.77
N ILE A 49 20.00 -2.23 -5.77
CA ILE A 49 18.76 -2.45 -6.54
C ILE A 49 19.08 -2.55 -8.04
N ALA A 50 19.87 -1.62 -8.57
CA ALA A 50 20.25 -1.61 -9.97
C ALA A 50 21.04 -2.88 -10.37
N ALA A 51 21.94 -3.36 -9.50
CA ALA A 51 22.71 -4.57 -9.71
C ALA A 51 21.87 -5.86 -9.59
N ALA A 52 20.85 -5.89 -8.72
CA ALA A 52 19.94 -7.03 -8.58
C ALA A 52 19.06 -7.25 -9.82
N GLY A 53 18.71 -6.18 -10.52
CA GLY A 53 18.04 -6.23 -11.82
C GLY A 53 16.73 -7.03 -11.81
N ALA A 54 16.56 -7.93 -12.79
CA ALA A 54 15.35 -8.74 -12.94
C ALA A 54 15.07 -9.65 -11.73
N GLY A 55 16.11 -10.11 -11.02
CA GLY A 55 15.96 -10.98 -9.85
C GLY A 55 15.17 -10.33 -8.70
N LEU A 56 15.07 -9.00 -8.67
CA LEU A 56 14.24 -8.31 -7.69
C LEU A 56 12.73 -8.48 -7.97
N ARG A 57 12.32 -8.47 -9.25
CA ARG A 57 10.93 -8.72 -9.64
C ARG A 57 10.53 -10.17 -9.37
N ASP A 58 11.43 -11.12 -9.65
CA ASP A 58 11.20 -12.53 -9.32
C ASP A 58 11.05 -12.73 -7.81
N SER A 59 11.87 -12.04 -7.02
CA SER A 59 11.78 -12.03 -5.56
C SER A 59 10.46 -11.42 -5.05
N LEU A 60 9.98 -10.33 -5.66
CA LEU A 60 8.67 -9.75 -5.32
C LEU A 60 7.53 -10.70 -5.67
N LEU A 61 7.54 -11.29 -6.86
CA LEU A 61 6.51 -12.25 -7.30
C LEU A 61 6.43 -13.46 -6.36
N ARG A 62 7.59 -13.94 -5.89
CA ARG A 62 7.66 -15.07 -4.97
C ARG A 62 7.21 -14.69 -3.56
N HIS A 63 7.82 -13.65 -2.98
CA HIS A 63 7.71 -13.33 -1.56
C HIS A 63 6.68 -12.25 -1.23
N GLY A 64 6.03 -11.65 -2.22
CA GLY A 64 5.09 -10.53 -2.09
C GLY A 64 5.73 -9.18 -1.75
N GLY A 65 6.91 -9.18 -1.12
CA GLY A 65 7.60 -7.97 -0.69
C GLY A 65 9.05 -8.22 -0.29
N ILE A 66 9.80 -7.12 -0.17
CA ILE A 66 11.20 -7.09 0.23
C ILE A 66 11.43 -5.94 1.22
N LEU A 67 12.01 -6.24 2.37
CA LEU A 67 12.50 -5.25 3.33
C LEU A 67 14.02 -5.14 3.22
N PHE A 68 14.52 -3.98 2.80
CA PHE A 68 15.93 -3.62 2.78
C PHE A 68 16.32 -2.95 4.10
N ARG A 69 17.35 -3.48 4.75
CA ARG A 69 17.82 -3.01 6.06
C ARG A 69 19.32 -2.79 6.11
N GLY A 70 19.75 -1.74 6.80
CA GLY A 70 21.17 -1.42 6.98
C GLY A 70 21.86 -0.79 5.76
N PHE A 71 21.10 -0.49 4.70
CA PHE A 71 21.61 0.25 3.54
C PHE A 71 21.64 1.76 3.80
N ALA A 72 22.50 2.47 3.07
CA ALA A 72 22.46 3.91 2.99
C ALA A 72 21.36 4.37 2.02
N VAL A 73 20.44 5.19 2.54
CA VAL A 73 19.32 5.82 1.82
C VAL A 73 19.29 7.27 2.29
N ASP A 74 19.92 8.17 1.54
CA ASP A 74 20.16 9.58 1.90
C ASP A 74 18.86 10.41 1.94
N GLY A 75 17.98 10.14 2.91
CA GLY A 75 16.73 10.88 3.09
C GLY A 75 15.69 10.60 1.99
N ALA A 76 14.81 11.58 1.76
CA ALA A 76 13.71 11.47 0.80
C ALA A 76 14.21 11.39 -0.65
N GLU A 77 15.28 12.13 -0.98
CA GLU A 77 15.93 12.14 -2.28
C GLU A 77 16.60 10.80 -2.57
N GLY A 78 17.36 10.27 -1.60
CA GLY A 78 17.97 8.94 -1.72
C GLY A 78 16.92 7.84 -1.89
N PHE A 79 15.80 7.93 -1.17
CA PHE A 79 14.67 7.02 -1.32
C PHE A 79 14.03 7.11 -2.72
N SER A 80 13.74 8.32 -3.21
CA SER A 80 13.21 8.53 -4.57
C SER A 80 14.12 7.87 -5.62
N GLN A 81 15.43 8.07 -5.52
CA GLN A 81 16.40 7.51 -6.45
C GLN A 81 16.53 5.98 -6.34
N ALA A 82 16.36 5.41 -5.14
CA ALA A 82 16.36 3.96 -4.95
C ALA A 82 15.13 3.32 -5.61
N VAL A 83 13.96 3.95 -5.48
CA VAL A 83 12.73 3.53 -6.17
C VAL A 83 12.88 3.64 -7.68
N GLN A 84 13.45 4.75 -8.20
CA GLN A 84 13.74 4.90 -9.62
C GLN A 84 14.70 3.84 -10.18
N SER A 85 15.63 3.35 -9.34
CA SER A 85 16.54 2.27 -9.72
C SER A 85 15.83 0.92 -9.91
N PHE A 86 14.68 0.74 -9.28
CA PHE A 86 13.80 -0.42 -9.49
C PHE A 86 12.85 -0.20 -10.69
N SER A 87 12.19 0.95 -10.72
CA SER A 87 11.30 1.36 -11.81
C SER A 87 11.30 2.87 -12.01
N PRO A 88 11.59 3.36 -13.23
CA PRO A 88 11.54 4.80 -13.53
C PRO A 88 10.10 5.35 -13.58
N ASN A 89 9.08 4.48 -13.62
CA ASN A 89 7.67 4.85 -13.77
C ASN A 89 7.04 5.22 -12.42
N MET A 90 7.62 6.18 -11.69
CA MET A 90 7.02 6.69 -10.46
C MET A 90 5.64 7.32 -10.73
N LEU A 91 4.73 7.30 -9.78
CA LEU A 91 3.35 7.75 -9.95
C LEU A 91 3.00 8.94 -9.08
N ASP A 92 2.08 9.77 -9.58
CA ASP A 92 1.39 10.80 -8.81
C ASP A 92 0.18 10.17 -8.08
N TYR A 93 -0.31 10.80 -7.01
CA TYR A 93 -1.36 10.22 -6.14
C TYR A 93 -2.77 10.72 -6.46
N LEU A 94 -3.36 10.27 -7.56
CA LEU A 94 -4.75 10.63 -7.95
C LEU A 94 -5.80 9.87 -7.11
N GLU A 95 -7.03 10.40 -7.01
CA GLU A 95 -8.13 9.85 -6.17
C GLU A 95 -7.73 9.62 -4.69
N ARG A 96 -7.18 10.65 -4.04
CA ARG A 96 -6.63 10.51 -2.69
C ARG A 96 -7.68 9.98 -1.70
N ALA A 97 -7.27 9.01 -0.87
CA ALA A 97 -8.04 8.56 0.29
C ALA A 97 -7.56 9.23 1.59
N ALA A 98 -6.44 9.96 1.56
CA ALA A 98 -5.93 10.72 2.69
C ALA A 98 -5.05 11.90 2.22
N ALA A 99 -4.94 12.92 3.06
CA ALA A 99 -3.99 14.00 2.87
C ALA A 99 -2.54 13.48 2.93
N ARG A 100 -1.70 13.98 2.03
CA ARG A 100 -0.28 13.67 1.92
C ARG A 100 0.46 14.88 1.35
N GLN A 101 1.70 15.08 1.79
CA GLN A 101 2.59 16.13 1.29
C GLN A 101 3.71 15.50 0.46
N GLU A 102 3.99 16.05 -0.72
CA GLU A 102 5.16 15.65 -1.50
C GLU A 102 6.42 16.30 -0.91
N VAL A 103 7.42 15.50 -0.56
CA VAL A 103 8.65 15.94 0.13
C VAL A 103 9.91 15.77 -0.72
N ALA A 104 9.81 15.01 -1.80
CA ALA A 104 10.80 14.87 -2.86
C ALA A 104 10.06 14.34 -4.11
N HIS A 105 10.73 14.24 -5.26
CA HIS A 105 10.10 13.80 -6.52
C HIS A 105 9.30 12.50 -6.35
N ARG A 106 7.96 12.63 -6.39
CA ARG A 106 6.98 11.53 -6.24
C ARG A 106 7.14 10.71 -4.96
N VAL A 107 7.64 11.36 -3.91
CA VAL A 107 7.74 10.83 -2.56
C VAL A 107 6.82 11.62 -1.66
N PHE A 108 5.88 10.93 -1.03
CA PHE A 108 4.83 11.52 -0.21
C PHE A 108 5.00 11.14 1.26
N THR A 109 4.48 11.95 2.18
CA THR A 109 4.28 11.51 3.56
C THR A 109 3.25 10.37 3.60
N SER A 110 3.47 9.39 4.47
CA SER A 110 2.43 8.42 4.82
C SER A 110 1.21 9.16 5.39
N THR A 111 0.02 8.59 5.16
CA THR A 111 -1.29 9.09 5.62
C THR A 111 -1.24 9.76 7.01
N GLU A 112 -1.60 11.04 7.04
CA GLU A 112 -1.79 11.84 8.25
C GLU A 112 -3.11 11.46 8.94
N PHE A 113 -3.10 10.34 9.65
CA PHE A 113 -4.24 9.87 10.46
C PHE A 113 -3.85 9.86 11.94
N SER A 114 -4.84 10.03 12.83
CA SER A 114 -4.62 10.08 14.29
C SER A 114 -3.69 8.94 14.74
N PRO A 115 -2.63 9.22 15.51
CA PRO A 115 -1.66 8.21 15.92
C PRO A 115 -2.27 7.07 16.75
N ASP A 116 -3.43 7.29 17.39
CA ASP A 116 -4.14 6.27 18.17
C ASP A 116 -4.98 5.31 17.30
N GLY A 117 -5.18 5.66 16.02
CA GLY A 117 -6.03 4.93 15.10
C GLY A 117 -5.31 3.78 14.38
N TRP A 118 -5.96 2.62 14.30
CA TRP A 118 -5.52 1.52 13.44
C TRP A 118 -5.91 1.79 11.97
N ILE A 119 -4.97 1.60 11.04
CA ILE A 119 -5.28 1.52 9.61
C ILE A 119 -5.33 0.04 9.23
N PRO A 120 -6.52 -0.51 8.86
CA PRO A 120 -6.66 -1.90 8.49
C PRO A 120 -5.78 -2.30 7.30
N PRO A 121 -5.38 -3.58 7.19
CA PRO A 121 -4.71 -4.08 5.99
C PRO A 121 -5.54 -3.83 4.73
N HIS A 122 -4.91 -3.26 3.70
CA HIS A 122 -5.50 -2.95 2.40
C HIS A 122 -4.44 -2.98 1.31
N HIS A 123 -4.88 -3.12 0.06
CA HIS A 123 -4.05 -2.83 -1.11
C HIS A 123 -4.12 -1.34 -1.41
N GLU A 124 -3.00 -0.71 -1.78
CA GLU A 124 -3.03 0.71 -2.14
C GLU A 124 -3.98 0.93 -3.33
N MET A 125 -4.97 1.82 -3.14
CA MET A 125 -5.92 2.26 -4.18
C MET A 125 -6.79 1.16 -4.81
N SER A 126 -7.03 0.01 -4.18
CA SER A 126 -7.92 -1.02 -4.77
C SER A 126 -9.40 -0.62 -4.92
N TYR A 127 -9.79 0.55 -4.40
CA TYR A 127 -11.10 1.18 -4.65
C TYR A 127 -11.16 2.01 -5.95
N SER A 128 -10.02 2.27 -6.59
CA SER A 128 -9.88 3.11 -7.79
C SER A 128 -9.99 2.28 -9.07
N HIS A 129 -10.18 2.95 -10.21
CA HIS A 129 -10.10 2.33 -11.54
C HIS A 129 -8.66 1.90 -11.92
N ASN A 130 -7.66 2.55 -11.31
CA ASN A 130 -6.25 2.25 -11.49
C ASN A 130 -5.50 2.34 -10.16
N TRP A 131 -4.38 1.64 -10.05
CA TRP A 131 -3.59 1.55 -8.83
C TRP A 131 -2.11 1.31 -9.15
N PRO A 132 -1.19 1.58 -8.21
CA PRO A 132 0.21 1.20 -8.38
C PRO A 132 0.37 -0.32 -8.37
N SER A 133 1.22 -0.84 -9.26
CA SER A 133 1.64 -2.25 -9.19
C SER A 133 2.58 -2.49 -8.02
N TYR A 134 3.37 -1.48 -7.66
CA TYR A 134 4.30 -1.55 -6.53
C TYR A 134 4.19 -0.33 -5.62
N ILE A 135 4.22 -0.57 -4.32
CA ILE A 135 4.28 0.47 -3.29
C ILE A 135 5.55 0.31 -2.45
N HIS A 136 6.13 1.44 -2.10
CA HIS A 136 7.41 1.53 -1.40
C HIS A 136 7.25 2.39 -0.16
N PHE A 137 7.85 1.98 0.95
CA PHE A 137 7.88 2.73 2.19
C PHE A 137 9.32 2.95 2.64
N TYR A 138 9.60 4.12 3.20
CA TYR A 138 10.91 4.45 3.78
C TYR A 138 10.77 4.96 5.20
N CYS A 139 11.45 4.33 6.15
CA CYS A 139 11.45 4.76 7.54
C CYS A 139 12.49 5.84 7.79
N GLN A 140 12.05 7.10 7.68
CA GLN A 140 12.85 8.26 8.06
C GLN A 140 12.99 8.35 9.58
N THR A 141 11.90 8.20 10.33
CA THR A 141 11.90 8.21 11.81
C THR A 141 11.05 7.05 12.33
N PRO A 142 11.65 6.04 12.99
CA PRO A 142 10.89 4.94 13.56
C PRO A 142 10.06 5.42 14.77
N PRO A 143 8.92 4.78 15.04
CA PRO A 143 8.04 5.13 16.15
C PRO A 143 8.69 4.87 17.52
N ALA A 144 8.25 5.56 18.57
CA ALA A 144 8.72 5.29 19.94
C ALA A 144 8.12 3.99 20.50
N THR A 145 6.84 3.74 20.25
CA THR A 145 6.16 2.48 20.57
C THR A 145 5.24 2.07 19.43
N GLN A 146 5.05 0.75 19.24
CA GLN A 146 4.20 0.17 18.20
C GLN A 146 4.54 0.73 16.80
N GLY A 147 3.58 1.34 16.10
CA GLY A 147 3.77 2.05 14.83
C GLY A 147 4.35 1.22 13.69
N ARG A 148 4.29 -0.11 13.81
CA ARG A 148 4.73 -1.02 12.75
C ARG A 148 3.81 -0.87 11.55
N THR A 149 4.26 -1.39 10.42
CA THR A 149 3.42 -1.59 9.24
C THR A 149 3.02 -3.06 9.23
N PRO A 150 1.81 -3.42 9.68
CA PRO A 150 1.29 -4.77 9.53
C PRO A 150 1.15 -5.11 8.05
N LEU A 151 1.48 -6.34 7.69
CA LEU A 151 1.54 -6.86 6.34
C LEU A 151 0.91 -8.24 6.29
N ALA A 152 0.22 -8.59 5.20
CA ALA A 152 -0.28 -9.95 5.00
C ALA A 152 -0.14 -10.38 3.54
N ASP A 153 0.12 -11.67 3.35
CA ASP A 153 0.13 -12.31 2.03
C ASP A 153 -1.31 -12.51 1.55
N GLU A 154 -1.71 -11.76 0.53
CA GLU A 154 -3.06 -11.80 -0.02
C GLU A 154 -3.41 -13.17 -0.61
N ARG A 155 -2.41 -13.98 -1.02
CA ARG A 155 -2.66 -15.37 -1.45
C ARG A 155 -3.25 -16.19 -0.30
N ARG A 156 -2.75 -15.95 0.93
CA ARG A 156 -3.22 -16.62 2.15
C ARG A 156 -4.56 -16.06 2.62
N VAL A 157 -4.72 -14.74 2.61
CA VAL A 157 -5.99 -14.08 2.95
C VAL A 157 -7.10 -14.55 2.00
N SER A 158 -6.84 -14.52 0.69
CA SER A 158 -7.74 -15.01 -0.35
C SER A 158 -8.17 -16.46 -0.11
N ALA A 159 -7.25 -17.34 0.29
CA ALA A 159 -7.55 -18.74 0.58
C ALA A 159 -8.37 -18.94 1.86
N ARG A 160 -8.25 -18.01 2.83
CA ARG A 160 -8.94 -18.06 4.12
C ARG A 160 -10.37 -17.51 4.06
N ILE A 161 -10.68 -16.64 3.10
CA ILE A 161 -12.04 -16.14 2.89
C ILE A 161 -12.93 -17.27 2.32
N PRO A 162 -14.08 -17.59 2.95
CA PRO A 162 -14.98 -18.64 2.48
C PRO A 162 -15.40 -18.46 1.02
N GLU A 163 -15.44 -19.56 0.28
CA GLU A 163 -15.74 -19.56 -1.16
C GLU A 163 -17.07 -18.88 -1.50
N ALA A 164 -18.11 -19.07 -0.69
CA ALA A 164 -19.40 -18.44 -0.89
C ALA A 164 -19.32 -16.90 -0.85
N ILE A 165 -18.48 -16.34 0.03
CA ILE A 165 -18.23 -14.89 0.10
C ILE A 165 -17.50 -14.45 -1.16
N ARG A 166 -16.40 -15.13 -1.53
CA ARG A 166 -15.62 -14.80 -2.74
C ARG A 166 -16.49 -14.80 -3.99
N GLN A 167 -17.33 -15.83 -4.18
CA GLN A 167 -18.21 -15.95 -5.34
C GLN A 167 -19.29 -14.86 -5.40
N ARG A 168 -19.83 -14.41 -4.26
CA ARG A 168 -20.77 -13.29 -4.24
C ARG A 168 -20.09 -12.00 -4.69
N PHE A 169 -18.91 -11.72 -4.17
CA PHE A 169 -18.12 -10.55 -4.55
C PHE A 169 -17.61 -10.61 -6.00
N LEU A 170 -17.22 -11.78 -6.50
CA LEU A 170 -16.87 -11.98 -7.92
C LEU A 170 -18.05 -11.69 -8.86
N ARG A 171 -19.27 -12.06 -8.46
CA ARG A 171 -20.48 -11.86 -9.28
C ARG A 171 -20.88 -10.40 -9.42
N HIS A 172 -20.74 -9.63 -8.35
CA HIS A 172 -21.28 -8.27 -8.29
C HIS A 172 -20.20 -7.18 -8.35
N GLY A 173 -18.96 -7.46 -7.94
CA GLY A 173 -17.98 -6.44 -7.61
C GLY A 173 -18.31 -5.74 -6.30
N VAL A 174 -17.64 -4.60 -6.07
CA VAL A 174 -17.87 -3.72 -4.91
C VAL A 174 -18.31 -2.35 -5.41
N CYS A 175 -19.38 -1.82 -4.85
CA CYS A 175 -19.78 -0.44 -5.07
C CYS A 175 -19.24 0.45 -3.94
N TYR A 176 -18.42 1.42 -4.28
CA TYR A 176 -17.95 2.45 -3.34
C TYR A 176 -18.78 3.72 -3.51
N VAL A 177 -19.28 4.24 -2.38
CA VAL A 177 -19.90 5.57 -2.30
C VAL A 177 -19.00 6.45 -1.45
N ARG A 178 -18.67 7.64 -1.95
CA ARG A 178 -17.88 8.64 -1.22
C ARG A 178 -18.55 9.99 -1.28
N ASN A 179 -18.56 10.68 -0.15
CA ASN A 179 -18.98 12.07 -0.03
C ASN A 179 -17.75 12.92 0.28
N TYR A 180 -17.43 13.84 -0.62
CA TYR A 180 -16.36 14.82 -0.46
C TYR A 180 -16.96 16.14 -0.02
N GLY A 181 -16.28 16.83 0.89
CA GLY A 181 -16.70 18.13 1.37
C GLY A 181 -16.19 18.44 2.78
N PRO A 182 -16.26 19.72 3.18
CA PRO A 182 -15.84 20.13 4.51
C PRO A 182 -16.62 19.37 5.58
N GLU A 183 -15.96 19.05 6.69
CA GLU A 183 -16.53 18.39 7.89
C GLU A 183 -17.02 16.94 7.68
N ILE A 184 -16.97 16.41 6.45
CA ILE A 184 -17.35 15.03 6.12
C ILE A 184 -16.09 14.17 5.94
N ASP A 185 -15.22 14.58 5.02
CA ASP A 185 -13.98 13.88 4.63
C ASP A 185 -13.04 14.91 3.96
N LEU A 186 -12.15 14.45 3.08
CA LEU A 186 -11.47 15.30 2.12
C LEU A 186 -12.46 16.11 1.27
N THR A 187 -12.07 17.33 0.94
CA THR A 187 -12.73 18.10 -0.12
C THR A 187 -12.52 17.43 -1.48
N TRP A 188 -13.37 17.75 -2.46
CA TRP A 188 -13.20 17.18 -3.81
C TRP A 188 -11.93 17.72 -4.47
N GLN A 189 -11.52 18.95 -4.13
CA GLN A 189 -10.27 19.54 -4.60
C GLN A 189 -9.06 18.75 -4.10
N GLU A 190 -9.05 18.35 -2.83
CA GLU A 190 -7.98 17.50 -2.28
C GLU A 190 -8.00 16.09 -2.88
N GLY A 191 -9.19 15.51 -3.06
CA GLY A 191 -9.38 14.18 -3.61
C GLY A 191 -8.92 14.05 -5.06
N PHE A 192 -9.30 15.01 -5.91
CA PHE A 192 -9.03 15.03 -7.35
C PHE A 192 -7.86 15.91 -7.77
N GLN A 193 -7.29 16.70 -6.84
CA GLN A 193 -6.18 17.63 -7.07
C GLN A 193 -6.45 18.67 -8.16
N THR A 194 -7.65 19.24 -8.16
CA THR A 194 -8.06 20.27 -9.12
C THR A 194 -9.13 21.18 -8.51
N ASP A 195 -9.18 22.44 -8.97
CA ASP A 195 -10.28 23.38 -8.68
C ASP A 195 -11.32 23.41 -9.82
N SER A 196 -11.18 22.55 -10.82
CA SER A 196 -12.06 22.51 -12.00
C SER A 196 -13.08 21.38 -11.91
N ARG A 197 -14.36 21.74 -11.76
CA ARG A 197 -15.47 20.78 -11.88
C ARG A 197 -15.42 20.02 -13.20
N ALA A 198 -15.10 20.71 -14.29
CA ALA A 198 -15.06 20.11 -15.62
C ALA A 198 -14.00 18.99 -15.70
N GLU A 199 -12.86 19.13 -15.01
CA GLU A 199 -11.83 18.09 -14.94
C GLU A 199 -12.30 16.89 -14.12
N VAL A 200 -12.96 17.11 -12.98
CA VAL A 200 -13.56 16.03 -12.17
C VAL A 200 -14.61 15.27 -12.99
N GLU A 201 -15.49 15.98 -13.70
CA GLU A 201 -16.50 15.34 -14.53
C GLU A 201 -15.89 14.57 -15.70
N ALA A 202 -14.84 15.11 -16.35
CA ALA A 202 -14.12 14.40 -17.40
C ALA A 202 -13.48 13.11 -16.87
N TYR A 203 -12.86 13.19 -15.68
CA TYR A 203 -12.31 12.03 -14.98
C TYR A 203 -13.39 10.97 -14.72
N CYS A 204 -14.52 11.37 -14.12
CA CYS A 204 -15.60 10.44 -13.80
C CYS A 204 -16.19 9.78 -15.05
N ARG A 205 -16.35 10.51 -16.17
CA ARG A 205 -16.75 9.93 -17.46
C ARG A 205 -15.73 8.89 -17.95
N GLN A 206 -14.44 9.21 -17.87
CA GLN A 206 -13.36 8.32 -18.32
C GLN A 206 -13.29 7.02 -17.50
N THR A 207 -13.55 7.08 -16.20
CA THR A 207 -13.40 5.95 -15.27
C THR A 207 -14.72 5.23 -14.94
N GLY A 208 -15.83 5.63 -15.59
CA GLY A 208 -17.14 5.05 -15.35
C GLY A 208 -17.67 5.29 -13.93
N THR A 209 -17.26 6.39 -13.30
CA THR A 209 -17.73 6.81 -11.98
C THR A 209 -18.98 7.68 -12.15
N GLN A 210 -20.03 7.39 -11.39
CA GLN A 210 -21.20 8.25 -11.28
C GLN A 210 -20.90 9.36 -10.28
N TRP A 211 -21.39 10.57 -10.53
CA TRP A 211 -21.19 11.70 -9.63
C TRP A 211 -22.45 12.56 -9.51
N THR A 212 -22.54 13.28 -8.40
CA THR A 212 -23.59 14.27 -8.17
C THR A 212 -23.02 15.40 -7.33
N TRP A 213 -23.07 16.61 -7.85
CA TRP A 213 -22.78 17.83 -7.08
C TRP A 213 -23.96 18.09 -6.14
N LEU A 214 -23.71 18.07 -4.83
CA LEU A 214 -24.73 18.33 -3.82
C LEU A 214 -24.88 19.84 -3.58
N ASP A 215 -23.77 20.58 -3.70
CA ASP A 215 -23.68 22.04 -3.74
C ASP A 215 -22.30 22.45 -4.29
N ASP A 216 -21.87 23.70 -4.08
CA ASP A 216 -20.58 24.23 -4.53
C ASP A 216 -19.34 23.55 -3.91
N GLN A 217 -19.47 23.00 -2.71
CA GLN A 217 -18.36 22.41 -1.94
C GLN A 217 -18.46 20.89 -1.80
N ARG A 218 -19.63 20.31 -2.04
CA ARG A 218 -19.90 18.89 -1.80
C ARG A 218 -20.14 18.10 -3.08
N LEU A 219 -19.46 16.95 -3.16
CA LEU A 219 -19.54 16.00 -4.27
C LEU A 219 -19.83 14.60 -3.72
N ASN A 220 -20.83 13.94 -4.27
CA ASN A 220 -21.04 12.51 -4.09
C ASN A 220 -20.50 11.76 -5.31
N THR A 221 -19.84 10.63 -5.08
CA THR A 221 -19.43 9.71 -6.15
C THR A 221 -19.87 8.28 -5.83
N ARG A 222 -20.25 7.54 -6.87
CA ARG A 222 -20.60 6.13 -6.80
C ARG A 222 -19.90 5.37 -7.92
N GLN A 223 -19.12 4.35 -7.56
CA GLN A 223 -18.35 3.56 -8.53
C GLN A 223 -18.35 2.08 -8.20
N VAL A 224 -18.61 1.24 -9.20
CA VAL A 224 -18.47 -0.22 -9.09
C VAL A 224 -17.07 -0.62 -9.57
N ARG A 225 -16.39 -1.45 -8.80
CA ARG A 225 -15.03 -1.91 -9.04
C ARG A 225 -14.92 -3.42 -8.82
N GLN A 226 -13.81 -3.97 -9.28
CA GLN A 226 -13.46 -5.37 -9.05
C GLN A 226 -13.40 -5.67 -7.55
N ALA A 227 -13.84 -6.87 -7.17
CA ALA A 227 -13.63 -7.39 -5.83
C ALA A 227 -12.37 -8.26 -5.73
N MET A 228 -11.97 -8.87 -6.85
CA MET A 228 -10.80 -9.71 -6.98
C MET A 228 -10.10 -9.36 -8.29
N VAL A 229 -8.80 -9.59 -8.37
CA VAL A 229 -8.00 -9.28 -9.55
C VAL A 229 -7.11 -10.46 -9.93
N ARG A 230 -6.82 -10.59 -11.23
CA ARG A 230 -5.80 -11.52 -11.72
C ARG A 230 -4.45 -10.81 -11.74
N HIS A 231 -3.47 -11.36 -11.02
CA HIS A 231 -2.11 -10.84 -11.04
C HIS A 231 -1.54 -10.91 -12.47
N PRO A 232 -0.97 -9.83 -13.04
CA PRO A 232 -0.56 -9.79 -14.44
C PRO A 232 0.56 -10.78 -14.79
N LEU A 233 1.46 -11.06 -13.84
CA LEU A 233 2.58 -12.01 -14.02
C LEU A 233 2.26 -13.44 -13.59
N SER A 234 1.90 -13.71 -12.34
CA SER A 234 1.61 -15.09 -11.88
C SER A 234 0.30 -15.65 -12.43
N GLY A 235 -0.66 -14.78 -12.77
CA GLY A 235 -1.99 -15.19 -13.23
C GLY A 235 -2.91 -15.69 -12.11
N GLU A 236 -2.49 -15.59 -10.85
CA GLU A 236 -3.31 -15.94 -9.68
C GLU A 236 -4.45 -14.94 -9.49
N THR A 237 -5.62 -15.42 -9.06
CA THR A 237 -6.76 -14.56 -8.72
C THR A 237 -6.74 -14.27 -7.22
N LEU A 238 -6.59 -12.99 -6.88
CA LEU A 238 -6.41 -12.50 -5.51
C LEU A 238 -7.59 -11.63 -5.10
N TRP A 239 -7.99 -11.74 -3.85
CA TRP A 239 -8.93 -10.84 -3.22
C TRP A 239 -8.31 -9.44 -3.17
N PHE A 240 -8.94 -8.45 -3.81
CA PHE A 240 -8.31 -7.16 -4.07
C PHE A 240 -9.36 -6.06 -4.07
N ASN A 241 -9.71 -5.57 -2.88
CA ASN A 241 -10.70 -4.52 -2.70
C ASN A 241 -10.59 -3.85 -1.32
N HIS A 242 -11.39 -2.80 -1.12
CA HIS A 242 -11.50 -2.01 0.10
C HIS A 242 -12.82 -2.20 0.86
N ALA A 243 -13.64 -3.21 0.55
CA ALA A 243 -15.00 -3.32 1.11
C ALA A 243 -15.00 -3.33 2.64
N HIS A 244 -14.13 -4.13 3.26
CA HIS A 244 -14.00 -4.24 4.72
C HIS A 244 -13.51 -2.96 5.40
N MET A 245 -12.80 -2.09 4.66
CA MET A 245 -12.20 -0.87 5.17
C MET A 245 -13.13 0.35 4.98
N PHE A 246 -13.82 0.45 3.86
CA PHE A 246 -14.72 1.59 3.54
C PHE A 246 -16.10 1.44 4.14
N HIS A 247 -16.55 0.21 4.42
CA HIS A 247 -17.86 0.01 5.04
C HIS A 247 -17.93 0.62 6.44
N VAL A 248 -19.10 1.18 6.78
CA VAL A 248 -19.36 1.83 8.08
C VAL A 248 -19.06 0.92 9.29
N SER A 249 -19.19 -0.40 9.13
CA SER A 249 -18.89 -1.37 10.19
C SER A 249 -17.40 -1.44 10.58
N ASN A 250 -16.51 -0.78 9.84
CA ASN A 250 -15.10 -0.69 10.18
C ASN A 250 -14.82 0.31 11.32
N MET A 251 -15.79 1.20 11.60
CA MET A 251 -15.71 2.14 12.72
C MET A 251 -16.17 1.47 14.03
N PRO A 252 -15.73 1.98 15.20
CA PRO A 252 -16.29 1.57 16.48
C PRO A 252 -17.83 1.70 16.47
N PRO A 253 -18.61 0.72 16.98
CA PRO A 253 -20.06 0.71 16.84
C PRO A 253 -20.78 1.96 17.34
N ALA A 254 -20.26 2.61 18.39
CA ALA A 254 -20.81 3.86 18.91
C ALA A 254 -20.62 5.03 17.93
N LEU A 255 -19.46 5.11 17.29
CA LEU A 255 -19.16 6.12 16.28
C LEU A 255 -19.97 5.89 15.00
N ALA A 256 -20.05 4.63 14.55
CA ALA A 256 -20.87 4.24 13.41
C ALA A 256 -22.34 4.66 13.58
N ARG A 257 -22.93 4.37 14.76
CA ARG A 257 -24.31 4.77 15.07
C ARG A 257 -24.48 6.29 15.10
N ALA A 258 -23.60 7.01 15.80
CA ALA A 258 -23.67 8.46 15.88
C ALA A 258 -23.61 9.12 14.48
N LEU A 259 -22.70 8.64 13.63
CA LEU A 259 -22.56 9.15 12.26
C LEU A 259 -23.78 8.81 11.39
N LEU A 260 -24.30 7.58 11.49
CA LEU A 260 -25.53 7.20 10.79
C LEU A 260 -26.75 8.02 11.23
N ASP A 261 -26.88 8.31 12.53
CA ASP A 261 -27.98 9.13 13.06
C ASP A 261 -27.88 10.58 12.57
N GLU A 262 -26.65 11.10 12.41
CA GLU A 262 -26.39 12.49 12.00
C GLU A 262 -26.56 12.72 10.49
N VAL A 263 -25.93 11.88 9.66
CA VAL A 263 -25.87 12.11 8.19
C VAL A 263 -26.69 11.11 7.38
N GLY A 264 -27.23 10.07 8.00
CA GLY A 264 -27.86 8.95 7.31
C GLY A 264 -26.85 8.12 6.50
N GLU A 265 -27.29 6.99 5.97
CA GLU A 265 -26.42 6.07 5.22
C GLU A 265 -25.84 6.71 3.94
N GLN A 266 -26.62 7.54 3.24
CA GLN A 266 -26.19 8.22 2.02
C GLN A 266 -25.23 9.38 2.28
N GLY A 267 -25.25 9.95 3.48
CA GLY A 267 -24.36 11.04 3.89
C GLY A 267 -23.03 10.58 4.48
N LEU A 268 -22.84 9.27 4.67
CA LEU A 268 -21.59 8.72 5.21
C LEU A 268 -20.39 9.19 4.37
N PRO A 269 -19.25 9.57 4.99
CA PRO A 269 -18.05 9.97 4.28
C PRO A 269 -17.62 8.95 3.21
N ARG A 270 -17.67 7.67 3.58
CA ARG A 270 -17.40 6.51 2.74
C ARG A 270 -18.32 5.38 3.15
N ASN A 271 -18.82 4.62 2.18
CA ASN A 271 -19.45 3.33 2.42
C ASN A 271 -19.21 2.36 1.25
N ALA A 272 -19.39 1.06 1.51
CA ALA A 272 -19.26 0.00 0.51
C ALA A 272 -20.50 -0.88 0.45
N TYR A 273 -20.89 -1.30 -0.75
CA TYR A 273 -22.02 -2.18 -1.03
C TYR A 273 -21.56 -3.29 -1.97
N TYR A 274 -22.37 -4.34 -2.14
CA TYR A 274 -22.19 -5.19 -3.32
C TYR A 274 -22.39 -4.34 -4.58
N GLY A 275 -21.75 -4.70 -5.70
CA GLY A 275 -21.81 -3.85 -6.90
C GLY A 275 -23.22 -3.67 -7.49
N ASP A 276 -24.17 -4.54 -7.16
CA ASP A 276 -25.60 -4.38 -7.50
C ASP A 276 -26.33 -3.36 -6.62
N GLY A 277 -25.67 -2.81 -5.59
CA GLY A 277 -26.21 -1.83 -4.65
C GLY A 277 -26.84 -2.42 -3.39
N SER A 278 -26.89 -3.75 -3.25
CA SER A 278 -27.36 -4.37 -2.00
C SER A 278 -26.35 -4.18 -0.85
N PRO A 279 -26.83 -4.05 0.42
CA PRO A 279 -25.96 -3.88 1.58
C PRO A 279 -25.08 -5.12 1.79
N ILE A 280 -23.87 -4.92 2.31
CA ILE A 280 -22.98 -6.01 2.72
C ILE A 280 -23.26 -6.32 4.19
N GLU A 281 -23.53 -7.58 4.50
CA GLU A 281 -23.80 -8.04 5.86
C GLU A 281 -22.55 -7.85 6.75
N ALA A 282 -22.73 -7.38 7.99
CA ALA A 282 -21.62 -7.07 8.89
C ALA A 282 -20.74 -8.30 9.18
N GLU A 283 -21.38 -9.47 9.30
CA GLU A 283 -20.73 -10.77 9.57
C GLU A 283 -19.82 -11.20 8.42
N VAL A 284 -20.17 -10.85 7.17
CA VAL A 284 -19.33 -11.10 5.98
C VAL A 284 -18.03 -10.31 6.10
N LEU A 285 -18.13 -9.03 6.46
CA LEU A 285 -16.97 -8.17 6.62
C LEU A 285 -16.15 -8.52 7.87
N ASP A 286 -16.78 -8.99 8.94
CA ASP A 286 -16.07 -9.50 10.11
C ASP A 286 -15.26 -10.75 9.81
N THR A 287 -15.79 -11.64 8.96
CA THR A 287 -15.08 -12.81 8.44
C THR A 287 -13.84 -12.39 7.63
N ILE A 288 -13.97 -11.39 6.76
CA ILE A 288 -12.85 -10.85 5.97
C ILE A 288 -11.80 -10.19 6.88
N ARG A 289 -12.23 -9.36 7.85
CA ARG A 289 -11.32 -8.76 8.83
C ARG A 289 -10.62 -9.81 9.69
N ALA A 290 -11.29 -10.90 10.04
CA ALA A 290 -10.67 -12.03 10.74
C ALA A 290 -9.60 -12.70 9.90
N ALA A 291 -9.86 -12.93 8.60
CA ALA A 291 -8.85 -13.49 7.69
C ALA A 291 -7.59 -12.62 7.63
N TYR A 292 -7.75 -11.29 7.53
CA TYR A 292 -6.62 -10.37 7.61
C TYR A 292 -5.87 -10.46 8.93
N ARG A 293 -6.57 -10.50 10.08
CA ARG A 293 -5.91 -10.59 11.40
C ARG A 293 -5.04 -11.84 11.54
N GLU A 294 -5.51 -13.00 11.07
CA GLU A 294 -4.78 -14.27 11.16
C GLU A 294 -3.50 -14.29 10.31
N GLU A 295 -3.55 -13.68 9.12
CA GLU A 295 -2.40 -13.66 8.18
C GLU A 295 -1.45 -12.50 8.40
N THR A 296 -1.83 -11.53 9.23
CA THR A 296 -1.02 -10.35 9.49
C THR A 296 0.28 -10.71 10.22
N ARG A 297 1.38 -10.16 9.72
CA ARG A 297 2.71 -10.14 10.33
C ARG A 297 3.18 -8.70 10.42
N ALA A 298 4.11 -8.43 11.32
CA ALA A 298 4.66 -7.10 11.48
C ALA A 298 6.13 -7.18 11.89
N PHE A 299 6.90 -6.18 11.51
CA PHE A 299 8.30 -6.00 11.92
C PHE A 299 8.47 -4.64 12.58
N ALA A 300 9.47 -4.51 13.45
CA ALA A 300 9.84 -3.21 14.01
C ALA A 300 10.67 -2.42 12.98
N TRP A 301 10.24 -1.20 12.68
CA TRP A 301 10.95 -0.29 11.79
C TRP A 301 12.31 0.10 12.37
N GLU A 302 13.35 0.06 11.54
CA GLU A 302 14.65 0.68 11.78
C GLU A 302 14.79 1.93 10.91
N ARG A 303 15.51 2.95 11.40
CA ARG A 303 15.83 4.13 10.58
C ARG A 303 16.61 3.69 9.35
N GLY A 304 16.20 4.15 8.18
CA GLY A 304 16.86 3.80 6.92
C GLY A 304 16.23 2.60 6.21
N ASP A 305 15.35 1.85 6.86
CA ASP A 305 14.67 0.73 6.22
C ASP A 305 13.86 1.19 5.00
N VAL A 306 13.92 0.41 3.93
CA VAL A 306 13.06 0.55 2.76
C VAL A 306 12.28 -0.74 2.56
N LEU A 307 10.95 -0.64 2.54
CA LEU A 307 10.05 -1.74 2.23
C LEU A 307 9.53 -1.56 0.80
N MET A 308 9.58 -2.61 -0.01
CA MET A 308 9.03 -2.67 -1.36
C MET A 308 8.01 -3.80 -1.40
N LEU A 309 6.79 -3.52 -1.87
CA LEU A 309 5.71 -4.49 -1.93
C LEU A 309 5.19 -4.61 -3.36
N ASP A 310 4.91 -5.83 -3.78
CA ASP A 310 3.96 -6.09 -4.86
C ASP A 310 2.56 -5.81 -4.33
N ASN A 311 1.93 -4.75 -4.85
CA ASN A 311 0.65 -4.28 -4.34
C ASN A 311 -0.49 -5.25 -4.63
N PHE A 312 -0.33 -6.25 -5.50
CA PHE A 312 -1.33 -7.29 -5.72
C PHE A 312 -1.24 -8.40 -4.67
N ILE A 313 -0.02 -8.78 -4.29
CA ILE A 313 0.25 -9.92 -3.40
C ILE A 313 0.30 -9.51 -1.94
N SER A 314 0.69 -8.28 -1.64
CA SER A 314 0.83 -7.80 -0.27
C SER A 314 -0.18 -6.72 0.04
N VAL A 315 -0.81 -6.83 1.22
CA VAL A 315 -1.53 -5.72 1.85
C VAL A 315 -0.69 -5.11 2.95
N HIS A 316 -0.96 -3.83 3.25
CA HIS A 316 -0.33 -3.11 4.35
C HIS A 316 -1.37 -2.38 5.21
N GLY A 317 -1.00 -2.14 6.47
CA GLY A 317 -1.78 -1.32 7.40
C GLY A 317 -0.88 -0.39 8.22
N ARG A 318 -1.40 0.09 9.34
CA ARG A 318 -0.63 0.86 10.32
C ARG A 318 -1.14 0.59 11.72
N GLU A 319 -0.24 0.21 12.62
CA GLU A 319 -0.55 0.15 14.05
C GLU A 319 -0.67 1.56 14.64
N PRO A 320 -1.42 1.72 15.73
CA PRO A 320 -1.29 2.88 16.61
C PRO A 320 0.17 3.09 17.05
N TYR A 321 0.52 4.30 17.43
CA TYR A 321 1.87 4.60 17.90
C TYR A 321 1.90 5.80 18.83
N THR A 322 2.99 5.92 19.58
CA THR A 322 3.31 7.12 20.35
C THR A 322 4.62 7.74 19.87
N GLY A 323 4.77 9.04 20.12
CA GLY A 323 5.93 9.82 19.72
C GLY A 323 5.98 10.12 18.23
N GLU A 324 7.14 10.59 17.77
CA GLU A 324 7.41 10.88 16.37
C GLU A 324 7.43 9.59 15.54
N ARG A 325 6.80 9.63 14.36
CA ARG A 325 6.88 8.56 13.36
C ARG A 325 6.82 9.19 11.98
N LYS A 326 7.85 9.00 11.17
CA LYS A 326 7.90 9.51 9.79
C LYS A 326 8.27 8.38 8.83
N VAL A 327 7.26 7.91 8.10
CA VAL A 327 7.40 6.95 7.01
C VAL A 327 7.00 7.66 5.72
N LEU A 328 7.86 7.60 4.71
CA LEU A 328 7.59 8.15 3.38
C LEU A 328 7.08 7.05 2.46
N VAL A 329 6.35 7.42 1.40
CA VAL A 329 5.72 6.51 0.44
C VAL A 329 6.08 6.91 -0.98
N ALA A 330 6.35 5.93 -1.82
CA ALA A 330 6.44 6.10 -3.27
C ALA A 330 5.70 4.96 -3.98
N MET A 331 5.22 5.23 -5.18
CA MET A 331 4.38 4.31 -5.97
C MET A 331 4.96 4.21 -7.37
N THR A 332 4.97 3.01 -7.95
CA THR A 332 5.45 2.80 -9.33
C THR A 332 4.53 1.90 -10.15
N ASP A 333 4.63 2.06 -11.47
CA ASP A 333 4.01 1.22 -12.50
C ASP A 333 2.48 1.17 -12.39
N LEU A 334 1.81 2.09 -13.09
CA LEU A 334 0.35 2.19 -13.06
C LEU A 334 -0.29 0.96 -13.70
N HIS A 335 -1.16 0.29 -12.94
CA HIS A 335 -2.06 -0.72 -13.47
C HIS A 335 -3.43 -0.10 -13.71
N VAL A 336 -3.94 -0.21 -14.95
CA VAL A 336 -5.30 0.18 -15.31
C VAL A 336 -6.14 -1.08 -15.44
N HIS A 337 -7.16 -1.21 -14.59
CA HIS A 337 -8.02 -2.38 -14.64
C HIS A 337 -8.88 -2.37 -15.89
N GLN A 338 -8.82 -3.47 -16.64
CA GLN A 338 -9.76 -3.74 -17.72
C GLN A 338 -10.76 -4.77 -17.19
N PRO A 339 -12.04 -4.39 -16.98
CA PRO A 339 -13.05 -5.27 -16.41
C PRO A 339 -13.38 -6.47 -17.29
#